data_AF-A0A7X1U195-F1
#
_entry.id   AF-A0A7X1U195-F1
#
_cell.length_a   1.000
_cell.length_b   1.000
_cell.length_c   1.000
_cell.angle_alpha   90.00
_cell.angle_beta   90.00
_cell.angle_gamma   90.00
#
_symmetry.space_group_name_H-M   'P 1'
#
loop_
_entity.id
_entity.type
_entity.pdbx_description
1 polymer ?
#
loop_
_entity_poly.entity_id
_entity_poly.type
_entity_poly.pdbx_seq_one_letter_code
_entity_poly.pdbx_strand_id
1 'polypeptide(L)' 'MWAKLMTVKNGYVAKVWKDLFDAEGVALRLVPPLTGSHSLTEPRDIWVPDSKTHVAVEIMRKV' A
#
# COMPACT_ATOMS: atom_id res chain seq x y z
N MET A 1 11.19 10.96 0.04
CA MET A 1 11.49 9.83 0.95
C MET A 1 10.23 8.98 1.10
N TRP A 2 10.33 7.67 1.35
CA TRP A 2 9.17 6.78 1.53
C TRP A 2 9.04 6.39 3.00
N ALA A 3 7.82 6.37 3.52
CA ALA A 3 7.50 5.96 4.89
C ALA A 3 6.63 4.68 4.87
N LYS A 4 6.92 3.75 5.79
CA LYS A 4 6.14 2.53 5.94
C LYS A 4 4.80 2.88 6.58
N LEU A 5 3.71 2.59 5.89
CA LEU A 5 2.37 2.85 6.39
C LEU A 5 1.87 1.68 7.23
N MET A 6 1.90 0.46 6.66
CA MET A 6 1.45 -0.76 7.33
C MET A 6 1.95 -2.02 6.62
N THR A 7 1.71 -3.18 7.24
CA THR A 7 1.92 -4.51 6.66
C THR A 7 0.58 -5.19 6.44
N VAL A 8 0.36 -5.75 5.25
CA VAL A 8 -0.84 -6.53 4.90
C VAL A 8 -0.51 -8.01 4.75
N LYS A 9 -1.52 -8.86 5.00
CA LYS A 9 -1.33 -10.32 5.10
C LYS A 9 -1.01 -11.00 3.77
N ASN A 10 -1.45 -10.44 2.65
CA ASN A 10 -1.31 -11.06 1.34
C ASN A 10 -1.35 -10.00 0.20
N GLY A 11 -0.97 -10.42 -1.00
CA GLY A 11 -0.93 -9.58 -2.20
C GLY A 11 -2.30 -9.16 -2.74
N TYR A 12 -3.34 -9.94 -2.48
CA TYR A 12 -4.70 -9.54 -2.85
C TYR A 12 -5.13 -8.29 -2.08
N VAL A 13 -4.93 -8.28 -0.76
CA VAL A 13 -5.20 -7.12 0.09
C VAL A 13 -4.30 -5.94 -0.31
N ALA A 14 -3.02 -6.19 -0.61
CA ALA A 14 -2.11 -5.15 -1.07
C ALA A 14 -2.58 -4.49 -2.39
N LYS A 15 -3.16 -5.26 -3.31
CA LYS A 15 -3.70 -4.75 -4.57
C LYS A 15 -4.94 -3.87 -4.34
N VAL A 16 -5.85 -4.29 -3.47
CA VAL A 16 -7.05 -3.48 -3.14
C VAL A 16 -6.65 -2.12 -2.57
N TRP A 17 -5.68 -2.09 -1.64
CA TRP A 17 -5.14 -0.83 -1.15
C TRP A 17 -4.46 -0.02 -2.25
N LYS A 18 -3.68 -0.66 -3.14
CA LYS A 18 -3.07 0.03 -4.29
C LYS A 18 -4.10 0.75 -5.15
N ASP A 19 -5.17 0.05 -5.50
CA ASP A 19 -6.23 0.59 -6.36
C ASP A 19 -6.98 1.74 -5.65
N LEU A 20 -7.28 1.61 -4.36
CA LEU A 20 -7.92 2.68 -3.56
C LEU A 20 -7.04 3.94 -3.49
N PHE A 21 -5.78 3.79 -3.09
CA PHE A 21 -4.88 4.92 -2.92
C PHE A 21 -4.54 5.61 -4.26
N ASP A 22 -4.44 4.85 -5.35
CA ASP A 22 -4.28 5.42 -6.68
C ASP A 22 -5.50 6.26 -7.10
N ALA A 23 -6.72 5.82 -6.77
CA ALA A 23 -7.95 6.58 -7.02
C ALA A 23 -7.97 7.91 -6.24
N GLU A 24 -7.38 7.94 -5.05
CA GLU A 24 -7.21 9.14 -4.22
C GLU A 24 -5.96 9.97 -4.59
N GLY A 25 -5.21 9.59 -5.63
CA GLY A 25 -4.02 10.30 -6.09
C GLY A 25 -2.80 10.17 -5.16
N VAL A 26 -2.75 9.12 -4.35
CA VAL A 26 -1.64 8.83 -3.44
C VAL A 26 -0.85 7.62 -3.95
N ALA A 27 0.39 7.87 -4.39
CA ALA A 27 1.26 6.80 -4.85
C ALA A 27 1.59 5.81 -3.71
N LEU A 28 1.51 4.51 -3.98
CA LEU A 28 1.99 3.46 -3.08
C LEU A 28 3.16 2.68 -3.67
N ARG A 29 4.04 2.23 -2.77
CA ARG A 29 5.09 1.24 -3.05
C ARG A 29 4.82 -0.01 -2.22
N LEU A 30 4.75 -1.15 -2.89
CA LEU A 30 4.53 -2.46 -2.28
C LEU A 30 5.85 -3.23 -2.21
N VAL A 31 6.15 -3.80 -1.05
CA VAL A 31 7.36 -4.60 -0.83
C VAL A 31 6.98 -5.92 -0.15
N PRO A 32 7.18 -7.08 -0.80
CA PRO A 32 7.60 -7.29 -2.19
C PRO A 32 6.57 -6.82 -3.22
N PRO A 33 6.98 -6.55 -4.48
CA PRO A 33 6.07 -6.10 -5.53
C PRO A 33 5.03 -7.16 -5.92
N LEU A 34 3.92 -6.73 -6.53
CA LEU A 34 2.88 -7.61 -7.08
C LEU A 34 3.29 -8.18 -8.45
N THR A 35 4.44 -8.85 -8.52
CA THR A 35 4.96 -9.49 -9.73
C THR A 35 4.90 -11.01 -9.60
N GLY A 36 4.94 -11.73 -10.72
CA GLY A 36 4.87 -13.20 -10.75
C GLY A 36 6.00 -13.92 -10.01
N SER A 37 7.06 -13.20 -9.63
CA SER A 37 8.17 -13.73 -8.81
C SER A 37 7.81 -13.90 -7.33
N HIS A 38 6.66 -13.39 -6.90
CA HIS A 38 6.23 -13.35 -5.50
C HIS A 38 4.82 -13.93 -5.37
N SER A 39 4.63 -14.84 -4.42
CA SER A 39 3.32 -15.43 -4.14
C SER A 39 2.32 -14.36 -3.72
N LEU A 40 1.07 -14.45 -4.19
CA LEU A 40 0.01 -13.58 -3.71
C LEU A 40 -0.41 -13.88 -2.28
N THR A 41 -0.01 -15.02 -1.70
CA THR A 41 -0.30 -15.35 -0.30
C THR A 41 0.71 -14.76 0.69
N GLU A 42 1.84 -14.24 0.22
CA GLU A 42 2.88 -13.68 1.10
C GLU A 42 2.54 -12.26 1.58
N PRO A 43 2.89 -11.90 2.83
CA PRO A 43 2.66 -10.58 3.37
C PRO A 43 3.47 -9.51 2.64
N ARG A 44 2.95 -8.27 2.63
CA ARG A 44 3.55 -7.13 1.94
C ARG A 44 3.49 -5.88 2.80
N ASP A 45 4.57 -5.10 2.76
CA ASP A 45 4.62 -3.77 3.33
C ASP A 45 4.13 -2.74 2.31
N ILE A 46 3.24 -1.87 2.78
CA ILE A 46 2.73 -0.73 2.03
C ILE A 46 3.49 0.51 2.48
N TRP A 47 4.07 1.21 1.52
CA TRP A 47 4.83 2.43 1.73
C TRP A 47 4.17 3.59 0.96
N VAL A 48 4.19 4.78 1.56
CA VAL A 48 3.69 6.03 0.98
C VAL A 48 4.82 7.06 0.89
N PRO A 49 4.73 8.07 0.00
CA PRO A 49 5.59 9.24 0.10
C PRO A 49 5.47 9.86 1.49
N ASP A 50 6.60 10.17 2.10
CA ASP A 50 6.67 10.73 3.46
C ASP A 50 5.76 11.96 3.63
N SER A 51 5.74 12.85 2.63
CA SER A 51 4.89 14.04 2.58
C SER A 51 3.39 13.76 2.48
N LYS A 52 2.97 12.52 2.21
CA LYS A 52 1.57 12.08 2.06
C LYS A 52 1.12 11.14 3.19
N THR A 53 1.94 10.94 4.22
CA THR A 53 1.61 10.06 5.35
C THR A 53 0.33 10.48 6.06
N HIS A 54 0.11 11.79 6.28
CA HIS A 54 -1.10 12.29 6.92
C HIS A 54 -2.36 12.02 6.07
N VAL A 55 -2.30 12.31 4.76
CA VAL A 55 -3.39 12.00 3.82
C VAL A 55 -3.71 10.51 3.84
N ALA A 56 -2.68 9.66 3.90
CA ALA A 56 -2.87 8.23 3.91
C ALA A 56 -3.59 7.72 5.16
N VAL A 57 -3.27 8.29 6.32
CA VAL A 57 -3.99 8.02 7.57
C VAL A 57 -5.43 8.52 7.51
N GLU A 58 -5.69 9.66 6.87
CA GLU A 58 -7.06 10.17 6.68
C GLU A 58 -7.90 9.28 5.75
N ILE A 59 -7.33 8.77 4.65
CA ILE A 59 -8.00 7.80 3.76
C ILE A 59 -8.38 6.54 4.54
N MET A 60 -7.44 5.99 5.33
CA MET A 60 -7.70 4.79 6.12
C MET A 60 -8.80 4.97 7.19
N ARG A 61 -9.08 6.20 7.63
CA ARG A 61 -10.19 6.47 8.58
C ARG A 61 -11.57 6.47 7.92
N LYS A 62 -11.64 6.55 6.59
CA LYS A 62 -12.89 6.57 5.82
C LYS A 62 -13.34 5.18 5.36
N VAL A 63 -12.46 4.19 5.48
CA VAL A 63 -12.66 2.78 5.08
C VAL A 63 -12.89 1.94 6.32
#